data_AF-G3PZH2-F1
#
_entry.id   AF-G3PZH2-F1
#
_cell.length_a   1.000
_cell.length_b   1.000
_cell.length_c   1.000
_cell.angle_alpha   90.00
_cell.angle_beta   90.00
_cell.angle_gamma   90.00
#
_symmetry.space_group_name_H-M   'P 1'
#
loop_
_entity.id
_entity.type
_entity.pdbx_description
1 polymer ?
#
loop_
_entity_poly.entity_id
_entity_poly.type
_entity_poly.pdbx_seq_one_letter_code
_entity_poly.pdbx_strand_id
1 'polypeptide(L)'
;QSNMSWSFLTRLLEEIHNHSTFVGKVWLTVLIIFRIVLTAVGGESIYSDEQTKFTCNTKQPGCDNVCYDAFAPLSHVRFWVFQIIMISTPSIMYMGYAIHKIARTTEEDRRKRQRLR
;
A
#
# COMPACT_ATOMS: atom_id res chain seq x y z
N GLN A 1 -22.50 -5.45 -6.68
CA GLN A 1 -22.16 -4.47 -5.63
C GLN A 1 -20.63 -4.29 -5.56
N SER A 2 -20.00 -3.67 -6.56
CA SER A 2 -18.51 -3.54 -6.65
C SER A 2 -18.03 -2.25 -7.31
N ASN A 3 -18.94 -1.36 -7.73
CA ASN A 3 -18.61 -0.20 -8.57
C ASN A 3 -18.22 1.07 -7.77
N MET A 4 -18.50 1.11 -6.46
CA MET A 4 -18.20 2.28 -5.61
C MET A 4 -16.74 2.32 -5.17
N SER A 5 -16.10 1.17 -4.92
CA SER A 5 -14.70 1.11 -4.48
C SER A 5 -13.71 1.42 -5.60
N TRP A 6 -13.98 0.92 -6.81
CA TRP A 6 -13.13 1.15 -7.99
C TRP A 6 -13.17 2.59 -8.48
N SER A 7 -14.34 3.22 -8.59
CA SER A 7 -14.44 4.61 -9.08
C SER A 7 -13.74 5.62 -8.16
N PHE A 8 -13.77 5.40 -6.84
CA PHE A 8 -13.01 6.20 -5.88
C PHE A 8 -11.50 5.98 -6.03
N LEU A 9 -11.06 4.73 -6.17
CA LEU A 9 -9.67 4.38 -6.40
C LEU A 9 -9.14 5.04 -7.68
N THR A 10 -9.89 4.96 -8.78
CA THR A 10 -9.52 5.55 -10.07
C THR A 10 -9.44 7.07 -10.01
N ARG A 11 -10.38 7.74 -9.34
CA ARG A 11 -10.35 9.20 -9.17
C ARG A 11 -9.19 9.66 -8.28
N LEU A 12 -8.88 8.90 -7.23
CA LEU A 12 -7.69 9.14 -6.42
C LEU A 12 -6.42 8.97 -7.25
N LEU A 13 -6.32 7.90 -8.04
CA LEU A 13 -5.21 7.64 -8.96
C LEU A 13 -5.01 8.76 -9.99
N GLU A 14 -6.10 9.34 -10.48
CA GLU A 14 -6.08 10.41 -11.48
C GLU A 14 -5.64 11.77 -10.89
N GLU A 15 -6.11 12.10 -9.69
CA GLU A 15 -5.65 13.29 -8.94
C GLU A 15 -4.18 13.14 -8.50
N ILE A 16 -3.82 11.90 -8.10
CA ILE A 16 -2.45 11.44 -7.86
C ILE A 16 -1.66 11.38 -9.18
N HIS A 17 -2.20 11.63 -10.37
CA HIS A 17 -1.38 11.80 -11.58
C HIS A 17 -1.00 13.28 -11.79
N ASN A 18 -1.88 14.23 -11.45
CA ASN A 18 -1.73 15.65 -11.83
C ASN A 18 -0.71 16.49 -11.02
N HIS A 19 -0.46 16.17 -9.74
CA HIS A 19 0.27 17.04 -8.79
C HIS A 19 1.73 16.74 -8.34
N SER A 20 2.55 15.88 -8.97
CA SER A 20 3.96 15.65 -8.56
C SER A 20 4.89 15.57 -9.76
N THR A 21 6.17 15.90 -9.53
CA THR A 21 7.28 15.71 -10.47
C THR A 21 7.19 14.34 -11.15
N PHE A 22 7.07 14.38 -12.48
CA PHE A 22 6.78 13.23 -13.35
C PHE A 22 7.62 12.00 -13.04
N VAL A 23 8.93 12.18 -12.83
CA VAL A 23 9.88 11.09 -12.56
C VAL A 23 9.63 10.41 -11.20
N GLY A 24 9.45 11.20 -10.14
CA GLY A 24 9.22 10.68 -8.78
C GLY A 24 7.87 9.98 -8.65
N LYS A 25 6.86 10.47 -9.37
CA LYS A 25 5.53 9.85 -9.42
C LYS A 25 5.56 8.51 -10.12
N VAL A 26 6.06 8.46 -11.36
CA VAL A 26 6.15 7.23 -12.16
C VAL A 26 6.97 6.16 -11.44
N TRP A 27 8.10 6.55 -10.84
CA TRP A 27 8.95 5.61 -10.09
C TRP A 27 8.24 5.03 -8.86
N LEU A 28 7.55 5.86 -8.06
CA LEU A 28 6.80 5.40 -6.89
C LEU A 28 5.60 4.53 -7.27
N THR A 29 4.80 4.90 -8.27
CA THR A 29 3.66 4.07 -8.70
C THR A 29 4.13 2.75 -9.28
N VAL A 30 5.18 2.74 -10.11
CA VAL A 30 5.73 1.49 -10.67
C VAL A 30 6.25 0.58 -9.56
N LEU A 31 7.01 1.10 -8.59
CA LEU A 31 7.53 0.30 -7.48
C LEU A 31 6.42 -0.23 -6.56
N ILE A 32 5.40 0.57 -6.27
CA ILE A 32 4.28 0.15 -5.42
C ILE A 32 3.45 -0.93 -6.14
N ILE A 33 3.11 -0.73 -7.42
CA ILE A 33 2.35 -1.71 -8.20
C ILE A 33 3.14 -3.02 -8.32
N PHE A 34 4.43 -2.94 -8.68
CA PHE A 34 5.29 -4.11 -8.77
C PHE A 34 5.36 -4.88 -7.45
N ARG A 35 5.51 -4.17 -6.32
CA ARG A 35 5.50 -4.80 -5.00
C ARG A 35 4.18 -5.43 -4.63
N ILE A 36 3.04 -4.80 -4.94
CA ILE A 36 1.72 -5.38 -4.70
C ILE A 36 1.54 -6.64 -5.53
N VAL A 37 1.88 -6.60 -6.82
CA VAL A 37 1.78 -7.76 -7.72
C VAL A 37 2.66 -8.91 -7.23
N LEU A 38 3.92 -8.65 -6.89
CA LEU A 38 4.81 -9.69 -6.34
C LEU A 38 4.30 -10.26 -5.03
N THR A 39 3.76 -9.43 -4.13
CA THR A 39 3.26 -9.89 -2.83
C THR A 39 1.96 -10.68 -2.99
N ALA A 40 1.04 -10.24 -3.87
CA ALA A 40 -0.23 -10.92 -4.10
C ALA A 40 -0.08 -12.22 -4.90
N VAL A 41 0.74 -12.22 -5.94
CA VAL A 41 0.92 -13.39 -6.82
C VAL A 41 1.95 -14.36 -6.24
N GLY A 42 3.07 -13.84 -5.74
CA GLY A 42 4.17 -14.64 -5.19
C GLY A 42 3.97 -15.01 -3.73
N GLY A 43 3.32 -14.17 -2.92
CA GLY A 43 3.13 -14.43 -1.50
C GLY A 43 2.21 -15.62 -1.24
N GLU A 44 1.01 -15.62 -1.84
CA GLU A 44 0.05 -16.71 -1.68
C GLU A 44 0.57 -18.03 -2.27
N SER A 45 1.22 -18.01 -3.43
CA SER A 45 1.66 -19.24 -4.11
C SER A 45 2.92 -19.89 -3.52
N ILE A 46 3.85 -19.10 -2.98
CA ILE A 46 5.13 -19.59 -2.46
C ILE A 46 5.04 -19.90 -0.97
N TYR A 47 4.31 -19.08 -0.22
CA TYR A 47 4.27 -19.14 1.25
C TYR A 47 2.95 -19.68 1.81
N SER A 48 2.00 -20.19 1.01
CA SER A 48 0.77 -20.83 1.56
C SER A 48 1.06 -22.04 2.43
N ASP A 49 2.12 -22.79 2.11
CA ASP A 49 2.41 -24.10 2.70
C ASP A 49 3.59 -24.05 3.70
N GLU A 50 4.04 -22.85 4.08
CA GLU A 50 5.23 -22.67 4.90
C GLU A 50 5.13 -23.37 6.26
N GLN A 51 3.94 -23.34 6.87
CA GLN A 51 3.69 -23.98 8.17
C GLN A 51 3.41 -25.48 8.03
N THR A 52 2.76 -25.93 6.96
CA THR A 52 2.37 -27.34 6.77
C THR A 52 3.53 -28.22 6.30
N LYS A 53 4.53 -27.64 5.63
CA LYS A 53 5.77 -28.33 5.21
C LYS A 53 6.90 -28.26 6.24
N PHE A 54 6.72 -27.49 7.32
CA PHE A 54 7.70 -27.43 8.40
C PHE A 54 7.64 -28.72 9.23
N THR A 55 8.74 -29.47 9.29
CA THR A 55 8.81 -30.76 9.97
C THR A 55 9.99 -30.81 10.94
N CYS A 56 9.72 -31.18 12.19
CA CYS A 56 10.76 -31.47 13.17
C CYS A 56 11.00 -32.97 13.27
N ASN A 57 12.26 -33.38 13.48
CA ASN A 57 12.61 -34.78 13.72
C ASN A 57 12.31 -35.18 15.18
N THR A 58 11.03 -35.16 15.55
CA THR A 58 10.54 -35.57 16.87
C THR A 58 9.13 -36.12 16.78
N LYS A 59 8.75 -36.99 17.72
CA LYS A 59 7.38 -37.50 17.88
C LYS A 59 6.57 -36.71 18.91
N GLN A 60 7.16 -35.65 19.48
CA GLN A 60 6.52 -34.84 20.50
C GLN A 60 5.38 -33.99 19.89
N PRO A 61 4.13 -34.14 20.36
CA PRO A 61 3.01 -33.33 19.84
C PRO A 61 3.24 -31.84 20.15
N GLY A 62 2.97 -30.99 19.15
CA GLY A 62 3.08 -29.53 19.27
C GLY A 62 4.49 -28.96 19.09
N CYS A 63 5.53 -29.79 18.91
CA CYS A 63 6.90 -29.29 18.69
C CYS A 63 7.01 -28.47 17.39
N ASP A 64 6.38 -28.92 16.31
CA ASP A 64 6.40 -28.22 15.01
C ASP A 64 5.85 -26.80 15.14
N ASN A 65 4.76 -26.61 15.91
CA ASN A 65 4.15 -25.30 16.11
C ASN A 65 5.10 -24.33 16.83
N VAL A 66 5.74 -24.78 17.92
CA VAL A 66 6.62 -23.92 18.73
C VAL A 66 7.93 -23.64 17.99
N CYS A 67 8.50 -24.65 17.32
CA CYS A 67 9.71 -24.48 16.53
C CYS A 67 9.48 -23.59 15.31
N TYR A 68 8.31 -23.69 14.67
CA TYR A 68 7.93 -22.80 13.57
C TYR A 68 7.79 -21.35 14.04
N ASP A 69 7.11 -21.12 15.17
CA ASP A 69 6.95 -19.78 15.77
C ASP A 69 8.30 -19.15 16.15
N ALA A 70 9.24 -19.95 16.67
CA ALA A 70 10.58 -19.49 16.99
C ALA A 70 11.45 -19.23 15.74
N PHE A 71 11.28 -20.02 14.67
CA PHE A 71 12.04 -19.87 13.42
C PHE A 71 11.56 -18.69 12.58
N ALA A 72 10.24 -18.52 12.45
CA ALA A 72 9.60 -17.51 11.63
C ALA A 72 8.52 -16.73 12.42
N PRO A 73 8.92 -15.90 13.42
CA PRO A 73 7.98 -15.15 14.27
C PRO A 73 7.12 -14.16 13.49
N LEU A 74 7.56 -13.76 12.29
CA LEU A 74 6.76 -13.08 11.30
C LEU A 74 6.92 -13.79 9.96
N SER A 75 5.81 -14.17 9.32
CA SER A 75 5.89 -14.70 7.96
C SER A 75 6.35 -13.62 6.99
N HIS A 76 7.06 -14.04 5.94
CA HIS A 76 7.60 -13.12 4.94
C HIS A 76 6.46 -12.29 4.33
N VAL A 77 5.36 -12.93 3.90
CA VAL A 77 4.22 -12.23 3.29
C VAL A 77 3.70 -11.10 4.18
N ARG A 78 3.56 -11.33 5.49
CA ARG A 78 3.11 -10.30 6.44
C ARG A 78 4.11 -9.13 6.51
N PHE A 79 5.41 -9.43 6.54
CA PHE A 79 6.44 -8.40 6.51
C PHE A 79 6.36 -7.52 5.24
N TRP A 80 6.20 -8.13 4.05
CA TRP A 80 6.08 -7.40 2.79
C TRP A 80 4.84 -6.49 2.75
N VAL A 81 3.71 -6.96 3.28
CA VAL A 81 2.48 -6.16 3.41
C VAL A 81 2.72 -4.94 4.30
N PHE A 82 3.30 -5.13 5.49
CA PHE A 82 3.65 -4.01 6.39
C PHE A 82 4.59 -3.01 5.73
N GLN A 83 5.59 -3.49 4.98
CA GLN A 83 6.54 -2.64 4.28
C GLN A 83 5.86 -1.76 3.22
N ILE A 84 4.89 -2.31 2.47
CA ILE A 84 4.11 -1.55 1.49
C ILE A 84 3.28 -0.47 2.16
N ILE A 85 2.61 -0.77 3.28
CA ILE A 85 1.82 0.19 4.05
C ILE A 85 2.71 1.33 4.55
N MET A 86 3.85 1.00 5.16
CA MET A 86 4.78 1.99 5.69
C MET A 86 5.37 2.89 4.60
N ILE A 87 5.73 2.35 3.43
CA ILE A 87 6.28 3.14 2.31
C ILE A 87 5.19 4.03 1.67
N SER A 88 3.94 3.55 1.59
CA SER A 88 2.84 4.31 0.96
C SER A 88 2.28 5.41 1.86
N THR A 89 2.36 5.27 3.18
CA THR A 89 1.76 6.21 4.15
C THR A 89 2.25 7.66 3.98
N PRO A 90 3.56 7.96 3.88
CA PRO A 90 4.03 9.33 3.68
C PRO A 90 3.52 9.95 2.37
N SER A 91 3.47 9.15 1.29
CA SER A 91 2.97 9.62 -0.01
C SER A 91 1.48 9.95 0.05
N ILE A 92 0.68 9.12 0.72
CA ILE A 92 -0.76 9.36 0.93
C ILE A 92 -0.98 10.61 1.78
N MET A 93 -0.23 10.78 2.87
CA MET A 93 -0.31 11.96 3.74
C MET A 93 0.04 13.25 2.99
N TYR A 94 1.12 13.24 2.20
CA TYR A 94 1.51 14.38 1.38
C TYR A 94 0.44 14.73 0.35
N MET A 95 -0.15 13.73 -0.30
CA MET A 95 -1.23 13.93 -1.27
C MET A 95 -2.45 14.59 -0.61
N GLY A 96 -2.87 14.09 0.56
CA GLY A 96 -3.96 14.70 1.34
C GLY A 96 -3.67 16.15 1.70
N TYR A 97 -2.45 16.45 2.12
CA TYR A 97 -2.02 17.83 2.41
C TYR A 97 -2.06 18.72 1.16
N ALA A 98 -1.54 18.23 0.02
CA ALA A 98 -1.51 18.97 -1.23
C ALA A 98 -2.94 19.32 -1.70
N ILE A 99 -3.84 18.34 -1.74
CA ILE A 99 -5.25 18.52 -2.13
C ILE A 99 -5.93 19.56 -1.23
N HIS A 100 -5.74 19.46 0.09
CA HIS A 100 -6.32 20.43 1.03
C HIS A 100 -5.81 21.85 0.79
N LYS A 101 -4.50 22.02 0.52
CA LYS A 101 -3.89 23.31 0.22
C LYS A 101 -4.40 23.91 -1.10
N ILE A 102 -4.54 23.09 -2.14
CA ILE A 102 -5.04 23.51 -3.46
C ILE A 102 -6.50 23.94 -3.36
N ALA A 103 -7.34 23.18 -2.66
CA ALA A 103 -8.75 23.51 -2.45
C ALA A 103 -8.90 24.88 -1.76
N ARG A 104 -8.11 25.14 -0.70
CA ARG A 104 -8.07 26.43 -0.01
C ARG A 104 -7.64 27.58 -0.91
N THR A 105 -6.55 27.41 -1.66
CA THR A 105 -6.03 28.45 -2.55
C THR A 105 -7.04 28.79 -3.65
N THR A 106 -7.67 27.77 -4.23
CA THR A 106 -8.71 27.92 -5.27
C THR A 106 -9.92 28.69 -4.75
N GLU A 107 -10.34 28.44 -3.51
CA GLU A 107 -11.46 29.16 -2.89
C GLU A 107 -11.12 30.62 -2.60
N GLU A 108 -9.91 30.90 -2.11
CA GLU A 108 -9.41 32.26 -1.89
C GLU A 108 -9.33 33.06 -3.20
N ASP A 109 -8.84 32.45 -4.28
CA ASP A 109 -8.81 33.07 -5.61
C ASP A 109 -10.20 33.36 -6.17
N ARG A 110 -11.17 32.45 -5.94
CA ARG A 110 -12.57 32.66 -6.33
C ARG A 110 -13.18 33.85 -5.58
N ARG A 111 -12.90 33.99 -4.29
CA ARG A 111 -13.34 35.14 -3.48
C ARG A 111 -12.69 36.45 -3.94
N LYS A 112 -11.41 36.47 -4.29
CA LYS A 112 -10.73 37.66 -4.84
C LYS A 112 -11.37 38.10 -6.17
N ARG A 113 -11.64 37.15 -7.08
CA ARG A 113 -12.30 37.47 -8.37
C ARG A 113 -13.71 38.03 -8.20
N GLN A 114 -14.44 37.62 -7.17
CA GLN A 114 -15.76 38.19 -6.86
C GLN A 114 -15.70 39.61 -6.30
N ARG A 115 -14.62 39.99 -5.60
CA ARG A 115 -14.42 41.36 -5.08
C ARG A 115 -13.94 42.36 -6.14
N LEU A 116 -13.34 41.85 -7.22
CA LEU A 116 -12.83 42.63 -8.34
C LEU A 116 -13.89 42.87 -9.44
N ARG A 117 -15.08 42.30 -9.30
CA ARG A 117 -16.27 42.55 -10.13
C ARG A 117 -17.25 43.41 -9.36
#